data_AF-A0A9E5JTX9-F1
#
_entry.id   AF-A0A9E5JTX9-F1
#
_cell.length_a   1.000
_cell.length_b   1.000
_cell.length_c   1.000
_cell.angle_alpha   90.00
_cell.angle_beta   90.00
_cell.angle_gamma   90.00
#
_symmetry.space_group_name_H-M   'P 1'
#
loop_
_entity.id
_entity.type
_entity.pdbx_description
1 polymer ?
#
loop_
_entity_poly.entity_id
_entity_poly.type
_entity_poly.pdbx_seq_one_letter_code
_entity_poly.pdbx_strand_id
1 'polypeptide(L)' 'MPHCQTLVIGDQRVQIASITQTLHDEIFFLQDRIALLKRQSVENSGVLITYQDLLESRISVLHWLNNYSSGAEQVTH' A
#
# COMPACT_ATOMS: atom_id res chain seq x y z
N MET A 1 -14.79 19.71 -8.58
CA MET A 1 -13.66 20.14 -7.73
C MET A 1 -13.16 18.90 -7.02
N PRO A 2 -11.96 18.36 -7.30
CA PRO A 2 -11.47 17.24 -6.51
C PRO A 2 -11.21 17.74 -5.09
N HIS A 3 -11.94 17.20 -4.12
CA HIS A 3 -11.73 17.51 -2.71
C HIS A 3 -10.37 16.95 -2.32
N CYS A 4 -9.42 17.83 -2.01
CA CYS A 4 -8.09 17.44 -1.53
C CYS A 4 -8.25 16.91 -0.10
N GLN A 5 -8.39 15.59 0.04
CA GLN A 5 -8.56 14.95 1.34
C GLN A 5 -7.21 14.80 2.03
N THR A 6 -7.19 15.17 3.31
CA THR A 6 -6.00 15.11 4.17
C THR A 6 -6.23 14.07 5.24
N LEU A 7 -5.26 13.18 5.41
CA LEU A 7 -5.21 12.24 6.52
C LEU A 7 -4.37 12.83 7.67
N VAL A 8 -4.87 12.71 8.89
CA VAL A 8 -4.13 13.12 10.10
C VAL A 8 -3.60 11.87 10.79
N ILE A 9 -2.29 11.80 10.98
CA ILE A 9 -1.59 10.69 11.67
C ILE A 9 -0.79 11.33 12.82
N GLY A 10 -1.28 11.20 14.06
CA GLY A 10 -0.74 11.96 15.18
C GLY A 10 -0.79 13.47 14.88
N ASP A 11 0.37 14.13 14.89
CA ASP A 11 0.50 15.55 14.57
C ASP A 11 0.78 15.84 13.08
N GLN A 12 0.88 14.80 12.24
CA GLN A 12 1.20 14.93 10.83
C GLN A 12 -0.05 15.00 9.96
N ARG A 13 -0.05 15.95 9.02
CA ARG A 13 -1.08 16.07 7.98
C ARG A 13 -0.49 15.62 6.66
N VAL A 14 -1.08 14.60 6.06
CA VAL A 14 -0.60 14.03 4.81
C VAL A 14 -1.69 14.06 3.75
N GLN A 15 -1.32 14.45 2.54
CA GLN A 15 -2.25 14.45 1.41
C GLN A 15 -2.48 13.02 0.96
N ILE A 16 -3.76 12.59 0.96
CA ILE A 16 -4.13 11.21 0.60
C ILE A 16 -3.65 10.88 -0.81
N ALA A 17 -3.82 11.79 -1.77
CA ALA A 17 -3.36 11.58 -3.14
C ALA A 17 -1.85 11.28 -3.24
N SER A 18 -1.02 11.93 -2.40
CA SER A 18 0.42 11.72 -2.38
C SER A 18 0.79 10.34 -1.81
N ILE A 19 0.11 9.91 -0.74
CA ILE A 19 0.31 8.57 -0.17
C ILE A 19 -0.17 7.51 -1.15
N THR A 20 -1.36 7.67 -1.72
CA THR A 20 -1.94 6.75 -2.69
C THR A 20 -1.02 6.55 -3.90
N GLN A 21 -0.43 7.62 -4.44
CA GLN A 21 0.54 7.50 -5.53
C GLN A 21 1.78 6.71 -5.11
N THR A 22 2.34 7.02 -3.93
CA THR A 22 3.52 6.32 -3.41
C THR A 22 3.23 4.83 -3.21
N LEU A 23 2.06 4.48 -2.70
CA LEU A 23 1.65 3.09 -2.51
C LEU A 23 1.50 2.34 -3.84
N HIS A 24 1.00 2.99 -4.89
CA HIS A 24 0.97 2.37 -6.22
C HIS A 24 2.37 2.06 -6.76
N ASP A 25 3.31 3.01 -6.61
CA ASP A 25 4.69 2.83 -7.05
C ASP A 25 5.39 1.69 -6.27
N GLU A 26 5.17 1.64 -4.95
CA GLU A 26 5.67 0.55 -4.10
C GLU A 26 5.06 -0.81 -4.48
N ILE A 27 3.73 -0.88 -4.68
CA ILE A 27 3.05 -2.11 -5.11
C ILE A 27 3.63 -2.62 -6.44
N PHE A 28 3.81 -1.72 -7.41
CA PHE A 28 4.39 -2.06 -8.70
C PHE A 28 5.81 -2.62 -8.55
N PHE A 29 6.66 -1.95 -7.76
CA PHE A 29 8.01 -2.41 -7.48
C PHE A 29 8.04 -3.80 -6.82
N LEU A 30 7.18 -4.04 -5.82
CA LEU A 30 7.11 -5.31 -5.11
C LEU A 30 6.63 -6.43 -6.03
N GLN A 31 5.64 -6.19 -6.88
CA GLN A 31 5.15 -7.16 -7.86
C GLN A 31 6.24 -7.58 -8.85
N ASP A 32 6.98 -6.61 -9.41
CA ASP A 32 8.10 -6.89 -10.32
C ASP A 32 9.19 -7.70 -9.61
N ARG A 33 9.57 -7.29 -8.39
CA ARG A 33 10.60 -7.97 -7.62
C ARG A 33 10.22 -9.41 -7.26
N ILE A 34 8.97 -9.64 -6.87
CA ILE A 34 8.43 -10.98 -6.60
C ILE A 34 8.47 -11.84 -7.86
N ALA A 35 8.08 -11.28 -9.01
CA ALA A 35 8.09 -12.02 -10.28
C ALA A 35 9.51 -12.44 -10.68
N LEU A 36 10.51 -11.57 -10.45
CA LEU A 36 11.91 -11.89 -10.67
C LEU A 36 12.40 -13.00 -9.72
N LEU A 37 12.13 -12.87 -8.42
CA LEU A 37 12.54 -13.86 -7.41
C LEU A 37 11.94 -15.25 -7.69
N LYS A 38 10.67 -15.33 -8.12
CA LYS A 38 10.02 -16.60 -8.50
C LYS A 38 10.64 -17.29 -9.72
N ARG A 39 11.33 -16.53 -10.59
CA ARG A 39 12.00 -17.06 -11.80
C ARG A 39 13.43 -17.52 -11.54
N GLN A 40 14.01 -17.15 -10.40
CA GLN A 40 15.35 -17.57 -10.04
C GLN A 40 15.32 -19.00 -9.50
N SER A 41 16.26 -19.83 -9.96
CA SER A 41 16.36 -21.26 -9.60
C SER A 41 16.85 -21.51 -8.16
N VAL A 42 17.27 -20.47 -7.47
CA VAL A 42 17.69 -20.51 -6.06
C VAL A 42 16.46 -20.31 -5.19
N GLU A 43 16.27 -21.19 -4.20
CA GLU A 43 15.26 -21.02 -3.16
C GLU A 43 15.54 -19.75 -2.34
N ASN A 44 14.99 -18.62 -2.79
CA ASN A 44 14.96 -17.36 -2.05
C ASN A 44 13.69 -17.29 -1.20
N SER A 45 13.29 -18.40 -0.57
CA SER A 45 11.96 -18.54 0.05
C SER A 45 11.69 -17.50 1.14
N GLY A 46 12.65 -17.24 2.03
CA GLY A 46 12.50 -16.22 3.08
C GLY A 46 12.39 -14.79 2.54
N VAL A 47 13.18 -14.46 1.52
CA VAL A 47 13.12 -13.15 0.85
C VAL A 47 11.79 -12.99 0.11
N LEU A 48 11.38 -14.02 -0.63
CA LEU A 48 10.10 -14.04 -1.35
C LEU A 48 8.91 -13.85 -0.41
N ILE A 49 8.89 -14.53 0.74
CA ILE A 49 7.85 -14.36 1.77
C ILE A 49 7.84 -12.92 2.27
N THR A 50 9.00 -12.35 2.60
CA THR A 50 9.09 -10.96 3.07
C THR A 50 8.52 -9.97 2.05
N TYR A 51 8.84 -10.15 0.76
CA TYR A 51 8.29 -9.30 -0.30
C TYR A 51 6.77 -9.49 -0.47
N GLN A 52 6.26 -10.71 -0.29
CA GLN A 52 4.82 -11.01 -0.35
C GLN A 52 4.06 -10.37 0.81
N ASP A 53 4.58 -10.50 2.04
CA ASP A 53 3.99 -9.88 3.23
C ASP A 53 3.96 -8.35 3.09
N LEU A 54 5.04 -7.78 2.56
CA LEU A 54 5.12 -6.34 2.31
C LEU A 54 4.11 -5.90 1.24
N LEU A 55 3.95 -6.68 0.16
CA LEU A 55 2.95 -6.41 -0.88
C LEU A 55 1.53 -6.44 -0.32
N GLU A 56 1.20 -7.45 0.49
CA GLU A 56 -0.12 -7.57 1.14
C GLU A 56 -0.41 -6.37 2.06
N SER A 57 0.59 -5.96 2.85
CA SER A 57 0.50 -4.77 3.70
C SER A 57 0.18 -3.51 2.89
N ARG A 58 0.89 -3.27 1.77
CA ARG A 58 0.67 -2.07 0.93
C ARG A 58 -0.69 -2.07 0.24
N ILE A 59 -1.15 -3.22 -0.24
CA ILE A 59 -2.49 -3.38 -0.82
C ILE A 59 -3.56 -3.10 0.25
N SER A 60 -3.37 -3.58 1.47
CA SER A 60 -4.32 -3.39 2.57
C SER A 60 -4.46 -1.91 2.94
N VAL A 61 -3.35 -1.19 3.04
CA VAL A 61 -3.36 0.25 3.30
C VAL A 61 -3.99 1.03 2.14
N LEU A 62 -3.70 0.66 0.89
CA LEU A 62 -4.32 1.29 -0.29
C LEU A 62 -5.85 1.10 -0.29
N HIS A 63 -6.32 -0.11 0.02
CA HIS A 63 -7.74 -0.40 0.17
C HIS A 63 -8.38 0.45 1.26
N TRP A 64 -7.72 0.54 2.42
CA TRP A 64 -8.20 1.37 3.53
C TRP A 64 -8.28 2.86 3.14
N LEU A 65 -7.27 3.40 2.44
CA LEU A 65 -7.29 4.78 1.95
C LEU A 65 -8.41 5.02 0.94
N ASN A 66 -8.66 4.07 0.03
CA ASN A 66 -9.74 4.18 -0.94
C ASN A 66 -11.11 4.21 -0.25
N ASN A 67 -11.32 3.37 0.77
CA ASN A 67 -12.55 3.36 1.58
C ASN A 67 -12.71 4.65 2.39
N TYR A 68 -11.63 5.14 3.01
CA TYR A 68 -11.59 6.41 3.72
C TYR A 68 -11.96 7.57 2.79
N SER A 69 -11.40 7.57 1.58
CA SER A 69 -11.64 8.64 0.60
C SER A 69 -13.05 8.65 0.02
N SER A 70 -13.71 7.49 0.00
CA SER A 70 -15.07 7.32 -0.53
C SER A 70 -16.17 7.74 0.46
N GLY A 71 -15.81 8.22 1.66
CA GLY A 71 -16.80 8.63 2.67
C GLY A 71 -17.56 7.46 3.30
N ALA A 72 -17.01 6.24 3.27
CA ALA A 72 -17.55 5.14 4.05
C ALA A 72 -17.27 5.41 5.54
N GLU A 73 -18.26 6.00 6.21
CA GLU A 73 -18.26 6.27 7.65
C GLU A 73 -18.01 5.00 8.50
N GLN A 74 -17.05 5.16 9.43
CA GLN A 74 -17.04 4.67 10.82
C GLN A 74 -17.14 3.14 11.07
N VAL A 75 -16.03 2.55 11.56
CA VAL A 75 -16.14 1.53 12.61
C VAL A 75 -15.55 2.12 13.89
N THR A 76 -16.49 2.59 14.71
CA THR A 76 -16.34 2.91 16.12
C THR A 76 -15.68 1.76 16.87
N HIS A 77 -14.71 2.04 17.74
CA HIS A 77 -14.38 1.18 18.86
C HIS A 77 -14.09 2.00 20.11
#